data_AF-A0A1Y2J4V6-F1
#
_entry.id   AF-A0A1Y2J4V6-F1
#
_cell.length_a   1.000
_cell.length_b   1.000
_cell.length_c   1.000
_cell.angle_alpha   90.00
_cell.angle_beta   90.00
_cell.angle_gamma   90.00
#
_symmetry.space_group_name_H-M   'P 1'
#
loop_
_entity.id
_entity.type
_entity.pdbx_description
1 polymer ?
#
loop_
_entity_poly.entity_id
_entity_poly.type
_entity_poly.pdbx_seq_one_letter_code
_entity_poly.pdbx_strand_id
1 'polypeptide(L)'
;MYLASSRVDISTNLVLETDSKTVMDVLTKHWRKHEDEGFLATKNGHVMAATLAALRQRRAHTAFRWVKGHSGHPRNEGADLLAGLGAAKADADNLDLTIPPSFHVSGASLAFMTQKLAYHAISTHRASKLVPRPSAAVNIERIVDDIQVTCAHLIKDSSVWMALRKKDVTRECRQFMWKVIHDAYMVGRHWLRPSMPDPLRERAVCRVCTDTESMDHILFHCSARGREEIVELLRCAWSHTSRPWPGASWGTMIGAPCLAFEDDKGERLLSIERLWTILATEATHLIWKLRCERVIQNEGREFSADEITNRWYASINRRLTVDRLAAAKFLGKRALKLDVVEATWYPILDRSNGLPLNWVGEGGVLVGIRRGQG
;
A
#
# COMPACT_ATOMS: atom_id res chain seq x y z
N MET A 1 -25.97 10.90 25.04
CA MET A 1 -26.79 9.70 24.76
C MET A 1 -26.62 9.32 23.30
N TYR A 2 -25.91 8.21 23.00
CA TYR A 2 -25.39 7.92 21.66
C TYR A 2 -26.20 6.87 20.86
N LEU A 3 -27.13 6.15 21.48
CA LEU A 3 -27.97 5.15 20.80
C LEU A 3 -29.40 5.62 20.66
N ALA A 4 -30.00 5.42 19.49
CA ALA A 4 -31.42 5.68 19.28
C ALA A 4 -32.31 4.95 20.30
N SER A 5 -31.96 3.70 20.62
CA SER A 5 -32.67 2.88 21.61
C SER A 5 -32.62 3.42 23.03
N SER A 6 -31.61 4.24 23.37
CA SER A 6 -31.51 4.84 24.71
C SER A 6 -32.45 6.04 24.91
N ARG A 7 -32.98 6.62 23.82
CA ARG A 7 -33.98 7.71 23.88
C ARG A 7 -35.40 7.24 24.19
N VAL A 8 -35.62 5.93 24.19
CA VAL A 8 -36.92 5.33 24.45
C VAL A 8 -36.87 4.61 25.78
N ASP A 9 -37.94 4.76 26.56
CA ASP A 9 -38.08 4.14 27.87
C ASP A 9 -37.67 2.65 27.86
N ILE A 10 -36.94 2.24 28.90
CA ILE A 10 -36.32 0.90 28.99
C ILE A 10 -37.34 -0.24 29.04
N SER A 11 -38.59 0.05 29.39
CA SER A 11 -39.71 -0.90 29.49
C SER A 11 -40.60 -0.93 28.24
N THR A 12 -40.27 -0.15 27.21
CA THR A 12 -41.02 -0.12 25.95
C THR A 12 -40.42 -1.08 24.92
N ASN A 13 -41.25 -1.90 24.27
CA ASN A 13 -40.82 -2.76 23.17
C ASN A 13 -40.36 -1.92 21.96
N LEU A 14 -39.26 -2.30 21.33
CA LEU A 14 -38.68 -1.59 20.19
C LEU A 14 -38.48 -2.50 18.98
N VAL A 15 -38.63 -1.91 17.79
CA VAL A 15 -38.14 -2.46 16.53
C VAL A 15 -37.15 -1.45 15.94
N LEU A 16 -35.88 -1.82 15.92
CA LEU A 16 -34.80 -1.03 15.32
C LEU A 16 -34.65 -1.41 13.86
N GLU A 17 -34.89 -0.45 12.97
CA GLU A 17 -34.69 -0.62 11.54
C GLU A 17 -33.29 -0.15 11.14
N THR A 18 -32.58 -0.96 10.35
CA THR A 18 -31.25 -0.63 9.84
C THR A 18 -31.01 -1.30 8.50
N ASP A 19 -30.33 -0.59 7.61
CA ASP A 19 -29.82 -1.15 6.36
C ASP A 19 -28.47 -1.88 6.53
N SER A 20 -27.79 -1.66 7.66
CA SER A 20 -26.53 -2.29 8.02
C SER A 20 -26.73 -3.72 8.49
N LYS A 21 -26.79 -4.63 7.51
CA LYS A 21 -26.83 -6.07 7.78
C LYS A 21 -25.66 -6.54 8.63
N THR A 22 -24.48 -5.95 8.44
CA THR A 22 -23.28 -6.28 9.23
C THR A 22 -23.46 -5.95 10.70
N VAL A 23 -23.93 -4.74 11.04
CA VAL A 23 -24.15 -4.36 12.45
C VAL A 23 -25.24 -5.22 13.07
N MET A 24 -26.34 -5.44 12.35
CA MET A 24 -27.42 -6.32 12.81
C MET A 24 -26.93 -7.74 13.10
N ASP A 25 -26.18 -8.36 12.18
CA ASP A 25 -25.67 -9.72 12.35
C ASP A 25 -24.66 -9.81 13.51
N VAL A 26 -23.82 -8.79 13.72
CA VAL A 26 -22.93 -8.73 14.89
C VAL A 26 -23.71 -8.72 16.19
N LEU A 27 -24.73 -7.86 16.31
CA LEU A 27 -25.51 -7.70 17.55
C LEU A 27 -26.47 -8.87 17.82
N THR A 28 -26.97 -9.54 16.78
CA THR A 28 -28.02 -10.58 16.92
C THR A 28 -27.48 -12.00 16.82
N LYS A 29 -26.49 -12.26 15.96
CA LYS A 29 -26.01 -13.63 15.65
C LYS A 29 -24.60 -13.90 16.16
N HIS A 30 -23.70 -12.93 16.06
CA HIS A 30 -22.27 -13.14 16.28
C HIS A 30 -21.75 -12.56 17.59
N TRP A 31 -22.62 -11.97 18.42
CA TRP A 31 -22.22 -11.27 19.65
C TRP A 31 -21.37 -12.13 20.58
N ARG A 32 -21.69 -13.42 20.74
CA ARG A 32 -20.91 -14.35 21.61
C ARG A 32 -19.46 -14.42 21.19
N LYS A 33 -19.23 -14.64 19.90
CA LYS A 33 -17.88 -14.69 19.33
C LYS A 33 -17.12 -13.39 19.59
N HIS A 34 -17.77 -12.24 19.42
CA HIS A 34 -17.12 -10.96 19.65
C HIS A 34 -16.79 -10.72 21.13
N GLU A 35 -17.64 -11.17 22.06
CA GLU A 35 -17.34 -11.15 23.50
C GLU A 35 -16.21 -12.12 23.86
N ASP A 36 -16.23 -13.34 23.32
CA ASP A 36 -15.16 -14.33 23.49
C ASP A 36 -13.82 -13.80 22.98
N GLU A 37 -13.82 -13.04 21.89
CA GLU A 37 -12.63 -12.37 21.33
C GLU A 37 -12.31 -11.02 22.01
N GLY A 38 -13.11 -10.61 23.02
CA GLY A 38 -12.95 -9.34 23.74
C GLY A 38 -13.03 -8.10 22.86
N PHE A 39 -13.67 -8.21 21.70
CA PHE A 39 -13.72 -7.18 20.65
C PHE A 39 -12.33 -6.71 20.12
N LEU A 40 -11.24 -7.41 20.44
CA LEU A 40 -9.86 -6.97 20.16
C LEU A 40 -9.50 -6.91 18.67
N ALA A 41 -10.15 -7.73 17.85
CA ALA A 41 -9.99 -7.75 16.40
C ALA A 41 -11.16 -7.07 15.65
N THR A 42 -12.09 -6.45 16.38
CA THR A 42 -13.28 -5.83 15.81
C THR A 42 -13.02 -4.35 15.57
N LYS A 43 -13.16 -3.88 14.33
CA LYS A 43 -13.10 -2.46 14.02
C LYS A 43 -14.18 -1.73 14.82
N ASN A 44 -13.81 -0.66 15.52
CA ASN A 44 -14.68 0.06 16.46
C ASN A 44 -15.26 -0.85 17.56
N GLY A 45 -14.50 -1.85 18.00
CA GLY A 45 -14.93 -2.85 18.98
C GLY A 45 -15.46 -2.26 20.29
N HIS A 46 -14.90 -1.14 20.76
CA HIS A 46 -15.37 -0.43 21.95
C HIS A 46 -16.80 0.13 21.78
N VAL A 47 -17.13 0.69 20.61
CA VAL A 47 -18.50 1.14 20.30
C VAL A 47 -19.47 -0.04 20.25
N MET A 48 -19.03 -1.17 19.68
CA MET A 48 -19.85 -2.38 19.59
C MET A 48 -20.13 -2.98 20.97
N ALA A 49 -19.11 -3.07 21.83
CA ALA A 49 -19.25 -3.54 23.20
C ALA A 49 -20.24 -2.66 23.99
N ALA A 50 -20.10 -1.33 23.88
CA ALA A 50 -21.00 -0.40 24.54
C ALA A 50 -22.43 -0.52 24.00
N THR A 51 -22.60 -0.66 22.68
CA THR A 51 -23.91 -0.86 22.05
C THR A 51 -24.60 -2.13 22.53
N LEU A 52 -23.88 -3.25 22.58
CA LEU A 52 -24.40 -4.52 23.07
C LEU A 52 -24.82 -4.43 24.55
N ALA A 53 -23.99 -3.80 25.39
CA ALA A 53 -24.29 -3.57 26.79
C ALA A 53 -25.55 -2.70 26.98
N ALA A 54 -25.69 -1.62 26.21
CA ALA A 54 -26.86 -0.74 26.27
C ALA A 54 -28.15 -1.45 25.81
N LEU A 55 -28.07 -2.31 24.79
CA LEU A 55 -29.21 -3.11 24.37
C LEU A 55 -29.64 -4.13 25.44
N ARG A 56 -28.68 -4.77 26.13
CA ARG A 56 -28.97 -5.71 27.22
C ARG A 56 -29.49 -5.07 28.50
N GLN A 57 -29.24 -3.78 28.71
CA GLN A 57 -29.80 -3.02 29.83
C GLN A 57 -31.30 -2.77 29.69
N ARG A 58 -31.86 -2.89 28.47
CA ARG A 58 -33.29 -2.74 28.25
C ARG A 58 -34.05 -3.90 28.89
N ARG A 59 -35.19 -3.58 29.53
CA ARG A 59 -36.06 -4.57 30.19
C ARG A 59 -37.10 -5.16 29.23
N ALA A 60 -37.40 -4.43 28.16
CA ALA A 60 -38.38 -4.82 27.16
C ALA A 60 -37.74 -5.35 25.86
N HIS A 61 -38.56 -6.06 25.07
CA HIS A 61 -38.11 -6.73 23.87
C HIS A 61 -37.63 -5.72 22.83
N THR A 62 -36.41 -5.93 22.31
CA THR A 62 -35.83 -5.11 21.25
C THR A 62 -35.54 -6.01 20.04
N ALA A 63 -36.29 -5.82 18.96
CA ALA A 63 -36.12 -6.54 17.70
C ALA A 63 -35.33 -5.69 16.70
N PHE A 64 -34.64 -6.36 15.77
CA PHE A 64 -34.06 -5.71 14.60
C PHE A 64 -34.84 -6.09 13.34
N ARG A 65 -35.02 -5.12 12.45
CA ARG A 65 -35.56 -5.33 11.11
C ARG A 65 -34.56 -4.79 10.11
N TRP A 66 -34.04 -5.69 9.27
CA TRP A 66 -33.22 -5.27 8.14
C TRP A 66 -34.10 -4.66 7.05
N VAL A 67 -33.69 -3.50 6.56
CA VAL A 67 -34.31 -2.84 5.40
C VAL A 67 -33.28 -2.69 4.30
N LYS A 68 -33.72 -2.66 3.04
CA LYS A 68 -32.80 -2.46 1.92
C LYS A 68 -32.47 -0.97 1.81
N GLY A 69 -31.17 -0.63 1.83
CA GLY A 69 -30.71 0.75 1.62
C GLY A 69 -31.14 1.31 0.27
N HIS A 70 -31.32 2.64 0.20
CA HIS A 70 -31.66 3.40 -1.01
C HIS A 70 -32.87 2.85 -1.79
N SER A 71 -33.86 2.31 -1.08
CA SER A 71 -35.04 1.65 -1.67
C SER A 71 -36.35 2.41 -1.42
N GLY A 72 -36.30 3.73 -1.19
CA GLY A 72 -37.49 4.55 -0.98
C GLY A 72 -38.08 4.46 0.42
N HIS A 73 -37.30 4.02 1.43
CA HIS A 73 -37.77 3.93 2.82
C HIS A 73 -37.57 5.29 3.52
N PRO A 74 -38.62 6.10 3.78
CA PRO A 74 -38.43 7.49 4.19
C PRO A 74 -37.67 7.65 5.50
N ARG A 75 -37.87 6.71 6.44
CA ARG A 75 -37.14 6.71 7.73
C ARG A 75 -35.67 6.33 7.59
N ASN A 76 -35.32 5.41 6.69
CA ASN A 76 -33.93 5.03 6.44
C ASN A 76 -33.20 6.15 5.69
N GLU A 77 -33.82 6.71 4.67
CA GLU A 77 -33.24 7.83 3.89
C GLU A 77 -33.04 9.07 4.75
N GLY A 78 -33.99 9.37 5.66
CA GLY A 78 -33.81 10.40 6.66
C GLY A 78 -32.64 10.10 7.61
N ALA A 79 -32.46 8.85 8.02
CA ALA A 79 -31.33 8.44 8.85
C ALA A 79 -29.99 8.54 8.09
N ASP A 80 -29.94 8.16 6.82
CA ASP A 80 -28.77 8.27 5.94
C ASP A 80 -28.37 9.74 5.73
N LEU A 81 -29.34 10.63 5.50
CA LEU A 81 -29.11 12.07 5.40
C LEU A 81 -28.50 12.63 6.69
N LEU A 82 -29.09 12.29 7.84
CA LEU A 82 -28.58 12.73 9.15
C LEU A 82 -27.19 12.16 9.45
N ALA A 83 -26.91 10.92 9.05
CA ALA A 83 -25.58 10.31 9.15
C ALA A 83 -24.54 11.04 8.28
N GLY A 84 -24.92 11.41 7.04
CA GLY A 84 -24.08 12.21 6.15
C GLY A 84 -23.76 13.60 6.72
N LEU A 85 -24.77 14.28 7.27
CA LEU A 85 -24.58 15.56 7.96
C LEU A 85 -23.67 15.42 9.19
N GLY A 86 -23.84 14.34 9.97
CA GLY A 86 -22.97 14.04 11.10
C GLY A 86 -21.51 13.80 10.69
N ALA A 87 -21.30 13.08 9.58
CA ALA A 87 -19.96 12.81 9.04
C ALA A 87 -19.26 14.07 8.48
N ALA A 88 -20.03 15.07 8.08
CA ALA A 88 -19.52 16.35 7.56
C ALA A 88 -19.22 17.40 8.64
N LYS A 89 -19.53 17.12 9.92
CA LYS A 89 -19.18 18.03 11.03
C LYS A 89 -17.67 18.19 11.13
N ALA A 90 -17.21 19.41 11.40
CA ALA A 90 -15.80 19.71 11.65
C ALA A 90 -15.30 19.02 12.93
N ASP A 91 -16.11 19.06 13.99
CA ASP A 91 -15.82 18.44 15.27
C ASP A 91 -16.67 17.19 15.49
N ALA A 92 -16.04 16.14 16.04
CA ALA A 92 -16.73 14.91 16.40
C ALA A 92 -17.57 15.09 17.67
N ASP A 93 -18.76 14.49 17.68
CA ASP A 93 -19.61 14.49 18.87
C ASP A 93 -18.97 13.64 19.99
N ASN A 94 -19.01 14.15 21.23
CA ASN A 94 -18.54 13.39 22.39
C ASN A 94 -19.58 12.34 22.80
N LEU A 95 -19.22 11.05 22.66
CA LEU A 95 -20.08 9.93 22.99
C LEU A 95 -19.68 9.32 24.33
N ASP A 96 -20.61 9.29 25.29
CA ASP A 96 -20.44 8.51 26.52
C ASP A 96 -20.64 7.02 26.23
N LEU A 97 -19.54 6.28 26.19
CA LEU A 97 -19.50 4.84 25.92
C LEU A 97 -19.28 4.01 27.20
N THR A 98 -19.62 4.56 28.37
CA THR A 98 -19.44 3.87 29.65
C THR A 98 -20.28 2.59 29.71
N ILE A 99 -19.64 1.46 30.02
CA ILE A 99 -20.29 0.15 30.14
C ILE A 99 -20.47 -0.20 31.61
N PRO A 100 -21.69 -0.56 32.07
CA PRO A 100 -21.90 -1.01 33.44
C PRO A 100 -21.08 -2.26 33.76
N PRO A 101 -20.57 -2.42 35.00
CA PRO A 101 -19.71 -3.55 35.37
C PRO A 101 -20.30 -4.93 35.05
N SER A 102 -21.64 -5.09 35.14
CA SER A 102 -22.34 -6.34 34.84
C SER A 102 -22.28 -6.78 33.37
N PHE A 103 -21.97 -5.85 32.46
CA PHE A 103 -21.88 -6.10 31.02
C PHE A 103 -20.45 -5.87 30.48
N HIS A 104 -19.50 -5.60 31.37
CA HIS A 104 -18.14 -5.26 30.98
C HIS A 104 -17.34 -6.52 30.62
N VAL A 105 -16.89 -6.59 29.37
CA VAL A 105 -15.97 -7.63 28.90
C VAL A 105 -14.54 -7.15 29.14
N SER A 106 -13.82 -7.78 30.07
CA SER A 106 -12.47 -7.35 30.48
C SER A 106 -11.37 -7.69 29.48
N GLY A 107 -11.66 -8.49 28.45
CA GLY A 107 -10.71 -8.91 27.43
C GLY A 107 -11.19 -10.17 26.72
N ALA A 108 -10.32 -10.75 25.89
CA ALA A 108 -10.61 -12.01 25.21
C ALA A 108 -10.54 -13.20 26.19
N SER A 109 -11.48 -14.13 26.05
CA SER A 109 -11.49 -15.40 26.78
C SER A 109 -10.29 -16.25 26.38
N LEU A 110 -9.53 -16.74 27.37
CA LEU A 110 -8.39 -17.63 27.13
C LEU A 110 -8.81 -18.96 26.47
N ALA A 111 -10.02 -19.44 26.75
CA ALA A 111 -10.54 -20.67 26.16
C ALA A 111 -10.78 -20.55 24.64
N PHE A 112 -11.08 -19.34 24.16
CA PHE A 112 -11.34 -19.06 22.74
C PHE A 112 -10.20 -18.28 22.07
N MET A 113 -9.11 -18.04 22.79
CA MET A 113 -7.95 -17.32 22.29
C MET A 113 -7.25 -18.13 21.19
N THR A 114 -7.04 -17.50 20.04
CA THR A 114 -6.20 -18.05 18.98
C THR A 114 -4.86 -17.34 18.96
N GLN A 115 -3.79 -18.01 18.49
CA GLN A 115 -2.48 -17.38 18.29
C GLN A 115 -2.58 -16.14 17.41
N LYS A 116 -3.45 -16.17 16.40
CA LYS A 116 -3.72 -15.03 15.50
C LYS A 116 -4.31 -13.84 16.26
N LEU A 117 -5.31 -14.07 17.12
CA LEU A 117 -5.94 -13.02 17.93
C LEU A 117 -4.94 -12.44 18.94
N ALA A 118 -4.21 -13.31 19.65
CA ALA A 118 -3.18 -12.90 20.60
C ALA A 118 -2.10 -12.04 19.93
N TYR A 119 -1.58 -12.48 18.79
CA TYR A 119 -0.60 -11.72 18.01
C TYR A 119 -1.15 -10.37 17.57
N HIS A 120 -2.38 -10.32 17.05
CA HIS A 120 -3.04 -9.07 16.67
C HIS A 120 -3.16 -8.11 17.86
N ALA A 121 -3.67 -8.58 19.00
CA ALA A 121 -3.83 -7.75 20.19
C ALA A 121 -2.49 -7.20 20.71
N ILE A 122 -1.46 -8.05 20.80
CA ILE A 122 -0.11 -7.63 21.22
C ILE A 122 0.49 -6.65 20.22
N SER A 123 0.36 -6.91 18.92
CA SER A 123 0.86 -6.05 17.85
C SER A 123 0.21 -4.67 17.90
N THR A 124 -1.11 -4.59 18.02
CA THR A 124 -1.87 -3.34 18.11
C THR A 124 -1.51 -2.56 19.37
N HIS A 125 -1.37 -3.23 20.52
CA HIS A 125 -0.93 -2.61 21.77
C HIS A 125 0.50 -2.09 21.73
N ARG A 126 1.41 -2.82 21.07
CA ARG A 126 2.77 -2.31 20.85
C ARG A 126 2.74 -1.11 19.91
N ALA A 127 1.96 -1.18 18.83
CA ALA A 127 1.84 -0.10 17.86
C ALA A 127 1.30 1.19 18.46
N SER A 128 0.33 1.13 19.39
CA SER A 128 -0.20 2.33 20.07
C SER A 128 0.82 3.04 20.95
N LYS A 129 1.90 2.35 21.34
CA LYS A 129 3.02 2.91 22.12
C LYS A 129 4.20 3.36 21.26
N LEU A 130 4.19 3.04 19.96
CA LEU A 130 5.27 3.42 19.07
C LEU A 130 5.13 4.88 18.66
N VAL A 131 6.19 5.66 18.89
CA VAL A 131 6.30 6.99 18.32
C VAL A 131 6.74 6.84 16.85
N PRO A 132 6.02 7.45 15.89
CA PRO A 132 6.44 7.47 14.50
C PRO A 132 7.87 8.00 14.36
N ARG A 133 8.70 7.33 13.54
CA ARG A 133 10.05 7.83 13.26
C ARG A 133 9.94 9.13 12.47
N PRO A 134 10.55 10.25 12.91
CA PRO A 134 10.41 11.54 12.23
C PRO A 134 10.81 11.49 10.74
N SER A 135 11.91 10.81 10.40
CA SER A 135 12.32 10.66 8.99
C SER A 135 11.31 9.88 8.15
N ALA A 136 10.65 8.88 8.73
CA ALA A 136 9.62 8.12 8.02
C ALA A 136 8.37 8.96 7.77
N ALA A 137 7.96 9.80 8.72
CA ALA A 137 6.84 10.71 8.54
C ALA A 137 7.11 11.71 7.41
N VAL A 138 8.27 12.37 7.43
CA VAL A 138 8.68 13.33 6.38
C VAL A 138 8.75 12.66 5.00
N ASN A 139 9.31 11.45 4.91
CA ASN A 139 9.39 10.74 3.63
C ASN A 139 8.01 10.29 3.12
N ILE A 140 7.07 9.97 4.01
CA ILE A 140 5.69 9.64 3.63
C ILE A 140 4.99 10.89 3.12
N GLU A 141 5.06 12.00 3.84
CA GLU A 141 4.51 13.31 3.42
C GLU A 141 5.03 13.68 2.02
N ARG A 142 6.35 13.60 1.81
CA ARG A 142 6.96 13.84 0.50
C ARG A 142 6.39 12.95 -0.61
N ILE A 143 6.17 11.66 -0.34
CA ILE A 143 5.57 10.74 -1.32
C ILE A 143 4.12 11.14 -1.63
N VAL A 144 3.33 11.46 -0.60
CA VAL A 144 1.91 11.81 -0.73
C VAL A 144 1.77 13.12 -1.52
N ASP A 145 2.55 14.13 -1.18
CA ASP A 145 2.54 15.43 -1.85
C ASP A 145 2.98 15.32 -3.31
N ASP A 146 4.09 14.62 -3.58
CA ASP A 146 4.54 14.39 -4.95
C ASP A 146 3.47 13.67 -5.79
N ILE A 147 2.77 12.68 -5.23
CA ILE A 147 1.69 11.95 -5.94
C ILE A 147 0.49 12.87 -6.18
N GLN A 148 0.12 13.70 -5.21
CA GLN A 148 -0.95 14.69 -5.38
C GLN A 148 -0.62 15.67 -6.51
N VAL A 149 0.63 16.09 -6.63
CA VAL A 149 1.08 17.00 -7.70
C VAL A 149 1.12 16.29 -9.06
N THR A 150 1.68 15.08 -9.14
CA THR A 150 1.87 14.38 -10.41
C THR A 150 0.59 13.75 -10.96
N CYS A 151 -0.27 13.21 -10.09
CA CYS A 151 -1.44 12.42 -10.50
C CYS A 151 -2.77 13.10 -10.16
N ALA A 152 -2.78 14.19 -9.39
CA ALA A 152 -4.00 14.80 -8.85
C ALA A 152 -4.82 13.89 -7.90
N HIS A 153 -4.23 12.81 -7.39
CA HIS A 153 -4.88 11.89 -6.45
C HIS A 153 -4.42 12.10 -5.01
N LEU A 154 -5.38 12.35 -4.12
CA LEU A 154 -5.12 12.40 -2.68
C LEU A 154 -5.09 10.98 -2.12
N ILE A 155 -3.92 10.57 -1.62
CA ILE A 155 -3.76 9.27 -0.96
C ILE A 155 -3.51 9.43 0.54
N LYS A 156 -3.90 8.42 1.30
CA LYS A 156 -3.60 8.33 2.74
C LYS A 156 -2.20 7.76 2.96
N ASP A 157 -1.52 8.16 4.03
CA ASP A 157 -0.23 7.61 4.46
C ASP A 157 -0.23 6.08 4.51
N SER A 158 -1.30 5.49 5.04
CA SER A 158 -1.46 4.03 5.13
C SER A 158 -1.43 3.35 3.76
N SER A 159 -1.90 4.05 2.71
CA SER A 159 -1.93 3.53 1.35
C SER A 159 -0.52 3.30 0.81
N VAL A 160 0.45 4.15 1.16
CA VAL A 160 1.86 3.96 0.76
C VAL A 160 2.39 2.63 1.29
N TRP A 161 2.20 2.37 2.59
CA TRP A 161 2.65 1.13 3.23
C TRP A 161 1.93 -0.12 2.71
N MET A 162 0.64 0.00 2.41
CA MET A 162 -0.13 -1.08 1.81
C MET A 162 0.29 -1.37 0.37
N ALA A 163 0.59 -0.33 -0.41
CA ALA A 163 0.93 -0.47 -1.82
C ALA A 163 2.28 -1.16 -2.02
N LEU A 164 3.26 -0.98 -1.11
CA LEU A 164 4.49 -1.78 -1.09
C LEU A 164 4.24 -3.30 -0.99
N ARG A 165 3.05 -3.71 -0.50
CA ARG A 165 2.66 -5.13 -0.38
C ARG A 165 1.96 -5.68 -1.62
N LYS A 166 1.73 -4.87 -2.66
CA LYS A 166 1.19 -5.34 -3.95
C LYS A 166 2.06 -6.47 -4.52
N LYS A 167 1.42 -7.35 -5.30
CA LYS A 167 2.08 -8.53 -5.91
C LYS A 167 3.14 -8.15 -6.93
N ASP A 168 2.99 -6.97 -7.53
CA ASP A 168 3.86 -6.47 -8.59
C ASP A 168 5.18 -5.91 -8.05
N VAL A 169 5.26 -5.68 -6.74
CA VAL A 169 6.47 -5.29 -6.02
C VAL A 169 7.17 -6.54 -5.50
N THR A 170 8.39 -6.80 -6.00
CA THR A 170 9.21 -7.92 -5.55
C THR A 170 9.58 -7.79 -4.07
N ARG A 171 9.90 -8.92 -3.42
CA ARG A 171 10.23 -8.93 -1.99
C ARG A 171 11.43 -8.04 -1.69
N GLU A 172 12.43 -8.08 -2.55
CA GLU A 172 13.67 -7.31 -2.46
C GLU A 172 13.38 -5.82 -2.58
N CYS A 173 12.62 -5.42 -3.61
CA CYS A 173 12.23 -4.02 -3.81
C CYS A 173 11.35 -3.50 -2.66
N ARG A 174 10.43 -4.32 -2.12
CA ARG A 174 9.63 -3.98 -0.94
C ARG A 174 10.51 -3.72 0.29
N GLN A 175 11.46 -4.60 0.57
CA GLN A 175 12.37 -4.44 1.71
C GLN A 175 13.24 -3.20 1.54
N PHE A 176 13.75 -2.97 0.33
CA PHE A 176 14.52 -1.80 -0.02
C PHE A 176 13.71 -0.51 0.18
N MET A 177 12.54 -0.38 -0.45
CA MET A 177 11.71 0.82 -0.34
C MET A 177 11.25 1.06 1.10
N TRP A 178 10.89 0.02 1.85
CA TRP A 178 10.55 0.15 3.26
C TRP A 178 11.73 0.77 4.06
N LYS A 179 12.96 0.28 3.83
CA LYS A 179 14.16 0.82 4.47
C LYS A 179 14.49 2.25 3.99
N VAL A 180 14.24 2.56 2.73
CA VAL A 180 14.37 3.92 2.17
C VAL A 180 13.44 4.90 2.89
N ILE A 181 12.14 4.58 2.95
CA ILE A 181 11.15 5.45 3.61
C ILE A 181 11.51 5.61 5.10
N HIS A 182 11.94 4.55 5.77
CA HIS A 182 12.37 4.64 7.16
C HIS A 182 13.74 5.30 7.38
N ASP A 183 14.45 5.69 6.32
CA ASP A 183 15.82 6.21 6.39
C ASP A 183 16.74 5.27 7.20
N ALA A 184 16.73 3.99 6.83
CA ALA A 184 17.41 2.91 7.54
C ALA A 184 18.74 2.50 6.90
N TYR A 185 19.12 3.10 5.77
CA TYR A 185 20.39 2.83 5.10
C TYR A 185 21.50 3.75 5.62
N MET A 186 22.71 3.21 5.71
CA MET A 186 23.89 4.01 6.05
C MET A 186 24.33 4.81 4.81
N VAL A 187 23.92 6.09 4.76
CA VAL A 187 24.25 7.06 3.70
C VAL A 187 24.52 8.45 4.31
N GLY A 188 25.38 9.25 3.66
CA GLY A 188 25.72 10.65 4.03
C GLY A 188 25.77 10.92 5.52
N ARG A 189 24.73 11.60 6.02
CA ARG A 189 24.60 12.03 7.43
C ARG A 189 24.83 10.91 8.45
N HIS A 190 24.50 9.67 8.11
CA HIS A 190 24.71 8.52 8.99
C HIS A 190 26.19 8.14 9.11
N TRP A 191 26.96 8.29 8.03
CA TRP A 191 28.41 8.12 8.05
C TRP A 191 29.11 9.27 8.78
N LEU A 192 28.54 10.48 8.77
CA LEU A 192 29.13 11.67 9.41
C LEU A 192 28.93 11.76 10.93
N ARG A 193 28.33 10.75 11.57
CA ARG A 193 28.15 10.75 13.03
C ARG A 193 29.51 10.78 13.75
N PRO A 194 29.64 11.50 14.89
CA PRO A 194 30.92 11.61 15.61
C PRO A 194 31.54 10.27 16.02
N SER A 195 30.73 9.23 16.21
CA SER A 195 31.19 7.88 16.59
C SER A 195 31.73 7.05 15.41
N MET A 196 31.71 7.56 14.19
CA MET A 196 32.07 6.78 13.00
C MET A 196 33.57 6.91 12.69
N PRO A 197 34.27 5.79 12.40
CA PRO A 197 35.68 5.81 11.96
C PRO A 197 35.88 6.62 10.68
N ASP A 198 36.99 7.35 10.58
CA ASP A 198 37.29 8.24 9.45
C ASP A 198 37.24 7.57 8.06
N PRO A 199 37.76 6.34 7.85
CA PRO A 199 37.65 5.68 6.54
C PRO A 199 36.20 5.43 6.09
N LEU A 200 35.25 5.31 7.03
CA LEU A 200 33.84 5.15 6.71
C LEU A 200 33.15 6.49 6.45
N ARG A 201 33.66 7.59 7.02
CA ARG A 201 33.14 8.96 6.81
C ARG A 201 33.36 9.43 5.37
N GLU A 202 34.42 8.96 4.71
CA GLU A 202 34.67 9.23 3.29
C GLU A 202 33.51 8.78 2.37
N ARG A 203 32.71 7.79 2.80
CA ARG A 203 31.54 7.31 2.05
C ARG A 203 30.32 8.23 2.17
N ALA A 204 30.41 9.30 2.95
CA ALA A 204 29.33 10.26 3.11
C ALA A 204 29.13 11.14 1.87
N VAL A 205 30.19 11.38 1.11
CA VAL A 205 30.21 12.30 -0.01
C VAL A 205 30.31 11.51 -1.32
N CYS A 206 29.53 11.90 -2.31
CA CYS A 206 29.60 11.31 -3.63
C CYS A 206 30.90 11.70 -4.32
N ARG A 207 31.69 10.73 -4.79
CA ARG A 207 32.94 10.98 -5.52
C ARG A 207 32.75 11.56 -6.93
N VAL A 208 31.52 11.60 -7.44
CA VAL A 208 31.21 12.10 -8.79
C VAL A 208 30.79 13.56 -8.77
N CYS A 209 29.74 13.89 -8.02
CA CYS A 209 29.16 15.23 -7.96
C CYS A 209 29.51 16.01 -6.68
N THR A 210 30.26 15.41 -5.75
CA THR A 210 30.70 16.03 -4.47
C THR A 210 29.59 16.38 -3.47
N ASP A 211 28.34 16.07 -3.77
CA ASP A 211 27.24 16.24 -2.83
C ASP A 211 27.31 15.24 -1.67
N THR A 212 26.81 15.65 -0.50
CA THR A 212 26.58 14.72 0.61
C THR A 212 25.46 13.76 0.23
N GLU A 213 25.75 12.46 0.24
CA GLU A 213 24.79 11.47 -0.22
C GLU A 213 23.58 11.34 0.71
N SER A 214 22.41 11.55 0.16
CA SER A 214 21.15 11.11 0.73
C SER A 214 20.49 10.11 -0.22
N MET A 215 19.45 9.40 0.25
CA MET A 215 18.68 8.54 -0.65
C MET A 215 18.02 9.35 -1.78
N ASP A 216 17.64 10.59 -1.48
CA ASP A 216 17.13 11.55 -2.44
C ASP A 216 18.17 11.88 -3.53
N HIS A 217 19.37 12.23 -3.11
CA HIS A 217 20.49 12.48 -4.01
C HIS A 217 20.79 11.25 -4.87
N ILE A 218 20.99 10.08 -4.25
CA ILE A 218 21.40 8.85 -4.95
C ILE A 218 20.40 8.45 -6.04
N LEU A 219 19.10 8.55 -5.77
CA LEU A 219 18.06 8.07 -6.68
C LEU A 219 17.65 9.12 -7.72
N PHE A 220 17.62 10.41 -7.35
CA PHE A 220 16.95 11.42 -8.16
C PHE A 220 17.85 12.54 -8.68
N HIS A 221 18.97 12.84 -8.00
CA HIS A 221 19.78 14.04 -8.32
C HIS A 221 21.24 13.76 -8.71
N CYS A 222 21.76 12.57 -8.39
CA CYS A 222 23.15 12.23 -8.64
C CYS A 222 23.48 12.17 -10.14
N SER A 223 24.60 12.79 -10.55
CA SER A 223 25.13 12.75 -11.93
C SER A 223 25.99 11.51 -12.21
N ALA A 224 25.83 10.47 -11.40
CA ALA A 224 26.46 9.18 -11.63
C ALA A 224 25.95 8.55 -12.91
N ARG A 225 26.86 8.08 -13.78
CA ARG A 225 26.49 7.39 -15.02
C ARG A 225 25.51 6.24 -14.76
N GLY A 226 25.77 5.43 -13.74
CA GLY A 226 24.87 4.34 -13.35
C GLY A 226 23.44 4.75 -13.04
N ARG A 227 23.20 5.96 -12.52
CA ARG A 227 21.84 6.48 -12.27
C ARG A 227 21.23 7.07 -13.53
N GLU A 228 21.98 7.92 -14.23
CA GLU A 228 21.50 8.62 -15.43
C GLU A 228 21.08 7.64 -16.53
N GLU A 229 21.93 6.64 -16.82
CA GLU A 229 21.66 5.62 -17.83
C GLU A 229 20.43 4.77 -17.47
N ILE A 230 20.23 4.40 -16.20
CA ILE A 230 19.03 3.66 -15.78
C ILE A 230 17.76 4.51 -15.92
N VAL A 231 17.82 5.79 -15.58
CA VAL A 231 16.68 6.70 -15.74
C VAL A 231 16.35 6.90 -17.22
N GLU A 232 17.36 7.02 -18.08
CA GLU A 232 17.15 7.12 -19.53
C GLU A 232 16.57 5.83 -20.11
N LEU A 233 17.11 4.66 -19.73
CA LEU A 233 16.57 3.37 -20.14
C LEU A 233 15.12 3.15 -19.67
N LEU A 234 14.80 3.61 -18.46
CA LEU A 234 13.42 3.60 -17.95
C LEU A 234 12.52 4.53 -18.77
N ARG A 235 12.98 5.74 -19.12
CA ARG A 235 12.25 6.69 -19.96
C ARG A 235 11.99 6.14 -21.35
N CYS A 236 13.00 5.55 -21.98
CA CYS A 236 12.91 4.87 -23.28
C CYS A 236 11.94 3.68 -23.24
N ALA A 237 11.96 2.87 -22.17
CA ALA A 237 10.98 1.79 -22.02
C ALA A 237 9.56 2.36 -21.89
N TRP A 238 9.39 3.44 -21.12
CA TRP A 238 8.10 4.07 -20.90
C TRP A 238 7.53 4.76 -22.14
N SER A 239 8.37 5.37 -23.00
CA SER A 239 7.88 6.08 -24.20
C SER A 239 7.09 5.17 -25.15
N HIS A 240 7.31 3.86 -25.11
CA HIS A 240 6.54 2.90 -25.89
C HIS A 240 5.08 2.71 -25.42
N THR A 241 4.72 3.19 -24.23
CA THR A 241 3.32 3.19 -23.78
C THR A 241 2.51 4.35 -24.38
N SER A 242 3.16 5.29 -25.07
CA SER A 242 2.56 6.54 -25.55
C SER A 242 1.89 7.36 -24.43
N ARG A 243 2.39 7.24 -23.19
CA ARG A 243 1.90 8.00 -22.03
C ARG A 243 2.91 9.05 -21.62
N PRO A 244 2.47 10.18 -21.02
CA PRO A 244 3.37 11.17 -20.46
C PRO A 244 4.35 10.54 -19.46
N TRP A 245 5.58 11.04 -19.44
CA TRP A 245 6.58 10.62 -18.48
C TRP A 245 6.16 11.07 -17.07
N PRO A 246 5.99 10.15 -16.09
CA PRO A 246 5.53 10.53 -14.75
C PRO A 246 6.52 11.41 -14.00
N GLY A 247 7.82 11.32 -14.31
CA GLY A 247 8.88 11.96 -13.54
C GLY A 247 9.72 10.95 -12.76
N ALA A 248 10.84 11.42 -12.22
CA ALA A 248 11.69 10.65 -11.31
C ALA A 248 11.80 11.37 -9.96
N SER A 249 10.80 11.16 -9.10
CA SER A 249 10.71 11.76 -7.76
C SER A 249 10.39 10.71 -6.70
N TRP A 250 10.22 11.13 -5.45
CA TRP A 250 9.81 10.23 -4.38
C TRP A 250 8.44 9.64 -4.64
N GLY A 251 7.48 10.48 -5.03
CA GLY A 251 6.13 10.03 -5.36
C GLY A 251 6.11 9.04 -6.52
N THR A 252 6.80 9.33 -7.62
CA THR A 252 6.68 8.50 -8.83
C THR A 252 7.51 7.23 -8.78
N MET A 253 8.62 7.20 -8.04
CA MET A 253 9.55 6.07 -8.01
C MET A 253 9.42 5.23 -6.73
N ILE A 254 9.46 5.85 -5.54
CA ILE A 254 9.25 5.14 -4.27
C ILE A 254 7.77 4.86 -4.04
N GLY A 255 6.94 5.86 -4.33
CA GLY A 255 5.48 5.75 -4.33
C GLY A 255 4.90 5.11 -5.59
N ALA A 256 5.72 4.58 -6.51
CA ALA A 256 5.28 3.96 -7.78
C ALA A 256 4.05 3.04 -7.63
N PRO A 257 3.96 2.16 -6.60
CA PRO A 257 2.80 1.29 -6.44
C PRO A 257 1.49 2.01 -6.09
N CYS A 258 1.53 3.29 -5.73
CA CYS A 258 0.36 4.12 -5.42
C CYS A 258 -0.14 4.92 -6.63
N LEU A 259 0.63 5.02 -7.71
CA LEU A 259 0.26 5.83 -8.87
C LEU A 259 -0.98 5.24 -9.55
N ALA A 260 -1.88 6.15 -9.92
CA ALA A 260 -3.04 5.86 -10.75
C ALA A 260 -2.86 6.54 -12.11
N PHE A 261 -3.24 5.83 -13.16
CA PHE A 261 -3.25 6.38 -14.51
C PHE A 261 -4.68 6.28 -15.05
N GLU A 262 -5.13 7.33 -15.69
CA GLU A 262 -6.49 7.42 -16.24
C GLU A 262 -6.43 7.70 -17.75
N ASP A 263 -7.46 7.29 -18.48
CA ASP A 263 -7.67 7.70 -19.86
C ASP A 263 -8.43 9.03 -19.95
N ASP A 264 -8.67 9.50 -21.18
CA ASP A 264 -9.37 10.77 -21.42
C ASP A 264 -10.83 10.78 -20.92
N LYS A 265 -11.36 9.61 -20.53
CA LYS A 265 -12.70 9.44 -19.95
C LYS A 265 -12.68 9.33 -18.42
N GLY A 266 -11.50 9.35 -17.80
CA GLY A 266 -11.32 9.16 -16.36
C GLY A 266 -11.32 7.68 -15.92
N GLU A 267 -11.25 6.74 -16.86
CA GLU A 267 -11.20 5.31 -16.52
C GLU A 267 -9.78 4.86 -16.18
N ARG A 268 -9.65 4.04 -15.12
CA ARG A 268 -8.34 3.61 -14.63
C ARG A 268 -7.66 2.59 -15.54
N LEU A 269 -6.39 2.86 -15.85
CA LEU A 269 -5.53 2.03 -16.70
C LEU A 269 -4.69 1.06 -15.87
N LEU A 270 -5.33 0.04 -15.31
CA LEU A 270 -4.71 -0.90 -14.36
C LEU A 270 -3.45 -1.61 -14.90
N SER A 271 -3.41 -1.95 -16.19
CA SER A 271 -2.23 -2.58 -16.81
C SER A 271 -1.03 -1.63 -16.90
N ILE A 272 -1.30 -0.34 -17.13
CA ILE A 272 -0.28 0.72 -17.18
C ILE A 272 0.24 1.03 -15.77
N GLU A 273 -0.65 1.12 -14.78
CA GLU A 273 -0.26 1.25 -13.36
C GLU A 273 0.65 0.10 -12.91
N ARG A 274 0.28 -1.12 -13.31
CA ARG A 274 1.06 -2.33 -13.03
C ARG A 274 2.44 -2.28 -13.70
N LEU A 275 2.49 -1.88 -14.97
CA LEU A 275 3.74 -1.75 -15.72
C LEU A 275 4.67 -0.73 -15.07
N TRP A 276 4.16 0.47 -14.75
CA TRP A 276 4.94 1.50 -14.06
C TRP A 276 5.46 1.02 -12.72
N THR A 277 4.60 0.38 -11.92
CA THR A 277 5.00 -0.20 -10.63
C THR A 277 6.21 -1.13 -10.78
N ILE A 278 6.19 -2.01 -11.78
CA ILE A 278 7.30 -2.96 -12.01
C ILE A 278 8.56 -2.22 -12.47
N LEU A 279 8.44 -1.36 -13.48
CA LEU A 279 9.59 -0.67 -14.08
C LEU A 279 10.28 0.28 -13.08
N ALA A 280 9.51 1.12 -12.40
CA ALA A 280 10.04 2.11 -11.46
C ALA A 280 10.66 1.46 -10.23
N THR A 281 10.04 0.41 -9.67
CA THR A 281 10.61 -0.27 -8.48
C THR A 281 11.89 -1.04 -8.79
N GLU A 282 11.96 -1.73 -9.93
CA GLU A 282 13.19 -2.40 -10.38
C GLU A 282 14.29 -1.39 -10.76
N ALA A 283 13.94 -0.28 -11.41
CA ALA A 283 14.90 0.80 -11.72
C ALA A 283 15.51 1.38 -10.45
N THR A 284 14.68 1.77 -9.49
CA THR A 284 15.12 2.37 -8.22
C THR A 284 16.05 1.43 -7.46
N HIS A 285 15.66 0.14 -7.36
CA HIS A 285 16.48 -0.84 -6.68
C HIS A 285 17.79 -1.13 -7.44
N LEU A 286 17.78 -1.12 -8.77
CA LEU A 286 18.99 -1.30 -9.57
C LEU A 286 19.95 -0.10 -9.43
N ILE A 287 19.46 1.14 -9.42
CA ILE A 287 20.26 2.34 -9.13
C ILE A 287 20.96 2.18 -7.79
N TRP A 288 20.22 1.78 -6.75
CA TRP A 288 20.79 1.53 -5.42
C TRP A 288 21.88 0.45 -5.43
N LYS A 289 21.65 -0.67 -6.13
CA LYS A 289 22.64 -1.76 -6.24
C LYS A 289 23.91 -1.28 -6.94
N LEU A 290 23.78 -0.59 -8.08
CA LEU A 290 24.90 -0.04 -8.82
C LEU A 290 25.68 0.95 -7.94
N ARG A 291 25.00 1.86 -7.24
CA ARG A 291 25.66 2.77 -6.29
C ARG A 291 26.40 2.01 -5.20
N CYS A 292 25.79 0.99 -4.59
CA CYS A 292 26.45 0.21 -3.54
C CYS A 292 27.70 -0.49 -4.04
N GLU A 293 27.62 -1.16 -5.18
CA GLU A 293 28.74 -1.86 -5.78
C GLU A 293 29.86 -0.88 -6.16
N ARG A 294 29.52 0.25 -6.80
CA ARG A 294 30.48 1.31 -7.11
C ARG A 294 31.19 1.83 -5.86
N VAL A 295 30.46 2.24 -4.83
CA VAL A 295 31.03 2.93 -3.66
C VAL A 295 31.71 1.97 -2.68
N ILE A 296 31.18 0.75 -2.53
CA ILE A 296 31.61 -0.19 -1.47
C ILE A 296 32.57 -1.26 -2.00
N GLN A 297 32.37 -1.75 -3.23
CA GLN A 297 33.14 -2.88 -3.78
C GLN A 297 34.20 -2.42 -4.78
N ASN A 298 33.90 -1.39 -5.57
CA ASN A 298 34.74 -0.97 -6.69
C ASN A 298 35.46 0.37 -6.44
N GLU A 299 35.51 0.85 -5.20
CA GLU A 299 36.23 2.07 -4.78
C GLU A 299 35.90 3.34 -5.59
N GLY A 300 34.69 3.43 -6.12
CA GLY A 300 34.23 4.55 -6.94
C GLY A 300 34.34 4.36 -8.45
N ARG A 301 34.87 3.22 -8.94
CA ARG A 301 34.98 2.93 -10.37
C ARG A 301 33.61 2.86 -11.03
N GLU A 302 33.39 3.71 -12.03
CA GLU A 302 32.16 3.73 -12.84
C GLU A 302 32.01 2.48 -13.71
N PHE A 303 30.75 2.13 -14.01
CA PHE A 303 30.40 1.04 -14.91
C PHE A 303 30.37 1.54 -16.38
N SER A 304 30.53 0.62 -17.33
CA SER A 304 30.29 0.94 -18.74
C SER A 304 28.79 1.03 -19.03
N ALA A 305 28.40 1.80 -20.06
CA ALA A 305 27.00 1.85 -20.51
C ALA A 305 26.47 0.46 -20.89
N ASP A 306 27.28 -0.37 -21.56
CA ASP A 306 26.88 -1.72 -21.94
C ASP A 306 26.57 -2.59 -20.73
N GLU A 307 27.38 -2.49 -19.67
CA GLU A 307 27.15 -3.23 -18.44
C GLU A 307 25.86 -2.78 -17.75
N ILE A 308 25.64 -1.47 -17.63
CA ILE A 308 24.42 -0.90 -17.02
C ILE A 308 23.19 -1.33 -17.83
N THR A 309 23.26 -1.20 -19.15
CA THR A 309 22.19 -1.56 -20.10
C THR A 309 21.84 -3.04 -20.01
N ASN A 310 22.85 -3.91 -20.01
CA ASN A 310 22.62 -5.36 -19.88
C ASN A 310 22.01 -5.71 -18.53
N ARG A 311 22.46 -5.08 -17.42
CA ARG A 311 21.88 -5.28 -16.09
C ARG A 311 20.42 -4.80 -16.00
N TRP A 312 20.08 -3.69 -16.65
CA TRP A 312 18.70 -3.20 -16.76
C TRP A 312 17.80 -4.21 -17.46
N TYR A 313 18.14 -4.59 -18.70
CA TYR A 313 17.33 -5.53 -19.47
C TYR A 313 17.27 -6.91 -18.81
N ALA A 314 18.34 -7.39 -18.19
CA ALA A 314 18.31 -8.62 -17.39
C ALA A 314 17.32 -8.52 -16.22
N SER A 315 17.24 -7.36 -15.55
CA SER A 315 16.30 -7.12 -14.46
C SER A 315 14.84 -7.16 -14.93
N ILE A 316 14.53 -6.46 -16.02
CA ILE A 316 13.16 -6.37 -16.54
C ILE A 316 12.72 -7.67 -17.22
N ASN A 317 13.59 -8.32 -18.00
CA ASN A 317 13.29 -9.63 -18.59
C ASN A 317 13.02 -10.68 -17.51
N ARG A 318 13.78 -10.68 -16.41
CA ARG A 318 13.51 -11.56 -15.26
C ARG A 318 12.12 -11.33 -14.67
N ARG A 319 11.66 -10.07 -14.57
CA ARG A 319 10.28 -9.77 -14.11
C ARG A 319 9.23 -10.29 -15.08
N LEU A 320 9.43 -10.08 -16.39
CA LEU A 320 8.56 -10.62 -17.42
C LEU A 320 8.48 -12.16 -17.33
N THR A 321 9.61 -12.85 -17.20
CA THR A 321 9.64 -14.31 -17.03
C THR A 321 8.87 -14.75 -15.79
N VAL A 322 9.07 -14.10 -14.64
CA VAL A 322 8.34 -14.43 -13.40
C VAL A 322 6.84 -14.23 -13.58
N ASP A 323 6.40 -13.17 -14.25
CA ASP A 323 4.98 -12.91 -14.49
C ASP A 323 4.35 -13.95 -15.44
N ARG A 324 5.07 -14.37 -16.49
CA ARG A 324 4.64 -15.49 -17.37
C ARG A 324 4.50 -16.79 -16.58
N LEU A 325 5.50 -17.12 -15.76
CA LEU A 325 5.44 -18.31 -14.89
C LEU A 325 4.30 -18.22 -13.88
N ALA A 326 4.03 -17.04 -13.34
CA ALA A 326 2.93 -16.79 -12.43
C ALA A 326 1.56 -16.89 -13.11
N ALA A 327 1.48 -16.88 -14.44
CA ALA A 327 0.26 -17.11 -15.21
C ALA A 327 0.07 -18.58 -15.65
N ALA A 328 0.96 -19.49 -15.24
CA ALA A 328 0.89 -20.88 -15.63
C ALA A 328 -0.38 -21.57 -15.08
N LYS A 329 -1.03 -22.38 -15.94
CA LYS A 329 -2.32 -23.03 -15.65
C LYS A 329 -2.31 -23.90 -14.38
N PHE A 330 -1.19 -24.54 -14.06
CA PHE A 330 -1.07 -25.41 -12.88
C PHE A 330 -1.22 -24.69 -11.54
N LEU A 331 -1.11 -23.35 -11.51
CA LEU A 331 -1.31 -22.54 -10.31
C LEU A 331 -2.79 -22.33 -9.95
N GLY A 332 -3.72 -22.75 -10.81
CA GLY A 332 -5.17 -22.68 -10.57
C GLY A 332 -5.64 -21.27 -10.19
N LYS A 333 -6.39 -21.15 -9.08
CA LYS A 333 -6.92 -19.86 -8.59
C LYS A 333 -5.83 -18.85 -8.17
N ARG A 334 -4.57 -19.26 -8.04
CA ARG A 334 -3.44 -18.38 -7.68
C ARG A 334 -2.76 -17.79 -8.92
N ALA A 335 -3.05 -18.31 -10.11
CA ALA A 335 -2.46 -17.84 -11.35
C ALA A 335 -2.81 -16.36 -11.62
N LEU A 336 -1.85 -15.61 -12.16
CA LEU A 336 -2.15 -14.36 -12.84
C LEU A 336 -2.97 -14.67 -14.09
N LYS A 337 -3.91 -13.78 -14.40
CA LYS A 337 -4.67 -13.92 -15.64
C LYS A 337 -3.79 -13.54 -16.84
N LEU A 338 -3.93 -14.28 -17.93
CA LEU A 338 -3.11 -14.11 -19.14
C LEU A 338 -3.29 -12.72 -19.76
N ASP A 339 -4.54 -12.24 -19.85
CA ASP A 339 -4.92 -10.91 -20.33
C ASP A 339 -4.22 -9.78 -19.54
N VAL A 340 -4.13 -9.93 -18.22
CA VAL A 340 -3.44 -8.96 -17.35
C VAL A 340 -1.94 -8.92 -17.66
N VAL A 341 -1.29 -10.08 -17.80
CA VAL A 341 0.14 -10.14 -18.12
C VAL A 341 0.40 -9.59 -19.52
N GLU A 342 -0.39 -9.99 -20.50
CA GLU A 342 -0.29 -9.51 -21.87
C GLU A 342 -0.46 -7.99 -21.93
N ALA A 343 -1.56 -7.44 -21.42
CA ALA A 343 -1.83 -6.01 -21.44
C ALA A 343 -0.78 -5.18 -20.69
N THR A 344 -0.14 -5.74 -19.66
CA THR A 344 0.93 -5.06 -18.92
C THR A 344 2.19 -4.94 -19.75
N TRP A 345 2.63 -6.02 -20.38
CA TRP A 345 3.94 -6.08 -21.03
C TRP A 345 3.90 -5.66 -22.50
N TYR A 346 2.76 -5.85 -23.18
CA TYR A 346 2.59 -5.61 -24.61
C TYR A 346 3.22 -4.31 -25.14
N PRO A 347 3.05 -3.14 -24.47
CA PRO A 347 3.59 -1.88 -25.00
C PRO A 347 5.11 -1.90 -25.18
N ILE A 348 5.83 -2.65 -24.36
CA ILE A 348 7.30 -2.58 -24.29
C ILE A 348 8.01 -3.84 -24.83
N LEU A 349 7.26 -4.80 -25.37
CA LEU A 349 7.82 -6.04 -25.91
C LEU A 349 8.41 -5.85 -27.30
N ASP A 350 9.57 -6.46 -27.53
CA ASP A 350 10.18 -6.49 -28.84
C ASP A 350 9.30 -7.28 -29.82
N ARG A 351 9.11 -6.71 -31.01
CA ARG A 351 8.27 -7.29 -32.07
C ARG A 351 6.89 -7.76 -31.58
N SER A 352 6.23 -6.99 -30.72
CA SER A 352 4.92 -7.31 -30.12
C SER A 352 3.87 -7.78 -31.14
N ASN A 353 3.89 -7.26 -32.37
CA ASN A 353 2.96 -7.63 -33.45
C ASN A 353 3.20 -9.02 -34.05
N GLY A 354 4.36 -9.64 -33.80
CA GLY A 354 4.73 -10.97 -34.28
C GLY A 354 4.62 -12.07 -33.22
N LEU A 355 4.10 -11.75 -32.03
CA LEU A 355 3.96 -12.73 -30.94
C LEU A 355 2.74 -13.63 -31.17
N PRO A 356 2.84 -14.94 -30.87
CA PRO A 356 1.68 -15.83 -30.88
C PRO A 356 0.58 -15.36 -29.93
N LEU A 357 -0.69 -15.61 -30.26
CA LEU A 357 -1.85 -15.25 -29.43
C LEU A 357 -1.77 -15.72 -27.95
N ASN A 358 -1.02 -16.78 -27.65
CA ASN A 358 -0.85 -17.33 -26.29
C ASN A 358 0.59 -17.26 -25.77
N TRP A 359 1.40 -16.30 -26.26
CA TRP A 359 2.83 -16.18 -25.91
C TRP A 359 3.11 -16.14 -24.41
N VAL A 360 2.17 -15.64 -23.60
CA VAL A 360 2.30 -15.61 -22.14
C VAL A 360 2.38 -17.01 -21.55
N GLY A 361 1.55 -17.94 -22.02
CA GLY A 361 1.40 -19.29 -21.46
C GLY A 361 2.18 -20.40 -22.17
N GLU A 362 2.69 -20.15 -23.38
CA GLU A 362 3.44 -21.15 -24.15
C GLU A 362 4.92 -21.19 -23.76
N GLY A 363 5.37 -22.36 -23.31
CA GLY A 363 6.79 -22.66 -23.13
C GLY A 363 7.47 -22.80 -24.49
N GLY A 364 8.49 -21.98 -24.76
CA GLY A 364 9.22 -21.97 -26.05
C GLY A 364 9.23 -20.62 -26.77
N VAL A 365 8.36 -19.69 -26.39
CA VAL A 365 8.39 -18.32 -26.95
C VAL A 365 9.43 -17.48 -26.22
N LEU A 366 10.49 -17.09 -26.93
CA LEU A 366 11.45 -16.08 -26.48
C LEU A 366 10.83 -14.70 -26.64
N VAL A 367 10.58 -14.04 -25.52
CA VAL A 367 10.08 -12.66 -25.47
C VAL A 367 11.04 -11.83 -24.66
N GLY A 368 11.36 -10.63 -25.16
CA GLY A 368 12.24 -9.69 -24.52
C GLY A 368 11.70 -8.27 -24.64
N ILE A 369 12.24 -7.37 -23.82
CA ILE A 369 11.93 -5.94 -23.88
C ILE A 369 12.63 -5.31 -25.11
N ARG A 370 11.94 -4.39 -25.79
CA ARG A 370 12.52 -3.58 -26.87
C ARG A 370 13.80 -2.91 -26.39
N ARG A 371 14.88 -3.11 -27.15
CA ARG A 371 16.09 -2.32 -26.99
C ARG A 371 15.99 -1.15 -27.96
N GLY A 372 16.18 0.08 -27.46
CA GLY A 372 16.38 1.22 -28.35
C GLY A 372 17.52 0.92 -29.33
N GLN A 373 17.33 1.22 -30.61
CA GLN A 373 18.44 1.21 -31.56
C GLN A 373 19.43 2.29 -31.12
N GLY A 374 20.68 1.88 -30.88
CA GLY A 374 21.76 2.80 -30.53
C GLY A 374 22.10 3.76 -31.65
#